data_AF-A0AAN7C8K5-F1
#
_entry.id   AF-A0AAN7C8K5-F1
#
_cell.length_a   1.000
_cell.length_b   1.000
_cell.length_c   1.000
_cell.angle_alpha   90.00
_cell.angle_beta   90.00
_cell.angle_gamma   90.00
#
_symmetry.space_group_name_H-M   'P 1'
#
loop_
_entity.id
_entity.type
_entity.pdbx_description
1 polymer ?
#
loop_
_entity_poly.entity_id
_entity_poly.type
_entity_poly.pdbx_seq_one_letter_code
_entity_poly.pdbx_strand_id
1 'polypeptide(L)'
;MGDTITGDPTASETRSARSSSDSSNASLHEDHDTSRPAAFSEKRDTLKERSGLSRLAIPLALLVGGAITGGTTYALVTRVQNLIANASVDGDKSRWIQTARTTAYDACYYGCNDCSDPSFAYNACQLTARAKVEGVICAGDEMWNWAAAERYPEACLMTVAQLLMGEELERIKQSYRNQLAIIILTVLGGVVGGVITYLLWRRLTMSEAQREAAKAKKTDQKKNWSIRRPTSWKKKRHHHQPANDERPPSRRSSSSSCRSSQPPRASLSSLATAASLTILASSPSVASAYPCTGHEPAWNQFFVSPNNTISGVLHGWLGDCYDRRDCAQKCTTSCSGGSSKGSSRTCSKKCTTSDCRTVVTVTRTPKEYVDAIVPRARECGFTMVDALSGSSSGGAVTERVGNARLERDWWVRVSVNGLNVTRRDETDEMVLCLHGIGG
;
A
#
# COMPACT_ATOMS: atom_id res chain seq x y z
N MET A 1 -59.31 1.76 42.07
CA MET A 1 -58.66 1.21 43.28
C MET A 1 -57.87 0.01 42.81
N GLY A 2 -56.57 0.18 42.64
CA GLY A 2 -55.68 -0.76 42.00
C GLY A 2 -54.32 -0.07 41.89
N ASP A 3 -53.39 -0.55 42.71
CA ASP A 3 -52.20 0.17 43.11
C ASP A 3 -51.16 0.30 41.99
N THR A 4 -50.69 1.54 41.85
CA THR A 4 -49.58 1.95 40.98
C THR A 4 -48.27 1.54 41.65
N ILE A 5 -47.58 0.53 41.11
CA ILE A 5 -46.20 0.23 41.48
C ILE A 5 -45.29 0.97 40.50
N THR A 6 -44.85 2.16 40.91
CA THR A 6 -43.71 2.87 40.33
C THR A 6 -42.42 2.21 40.82
N GLY A 7 -41.73 1.52 39.91
CA GLY A 7 -40.37 1.03 40.12
C GLY A 7 -39.39 1.83 39.27
N ASP A 8 -38.69 2.76 39.89
CA ASP A 8 -37.47 3.39 39.38
C ASP A 8 -36.34 2.34 39.29
N PRO A 9 -35.62 2.23 38.17
CA PRO A 9 -34.29 1.67 38.17
C PRO A 9 -33.26 2.80 38.31
N THR A 10 -32.69 2.84 39.50
CA THR A 10 -31.49 3.57 39.92
C THR A 10 -30.37 3.48 38.89
N ALA A 11 -29.87 4.66 38.52
CA ALA A 11 -28.62 4.86 37.80
C ALA A 11 -27.47 4.16 38.52
N SER A 12 -26.93 3.11 37.89
CA SER A 12 -25.68 2.48 38.31
C SER A 12 -24.52 3.22 37.65
N GLU A 13 -24.02 4.19 38.40
CA GLU A 13 -22.80 4.96 38.18
C GLU A 13 -21.59 4.01 38.05
N THR A 14 -21.22 3.70 36.81
CA THR A 14 -20.02 2.90 36.54
C THR A 14 -18.81 3.80 36.63
N ARG A 15 -18.24 3.83 37.84
CA ARG A 15 -17.00 4.48 38.21
C ARG A 15 -15.87 4.03 37.26
N SER A 16 -15.48 4.91 36.34
CA SER A 16 -14.27 4.75 35.53
C SER A 16 -13.04 4.73 36.45
N ALA A 17 -12.56 3.52 36.77
CA ALA A 17 -11.24 3.32 37.31
C ALA A 17 -10.21 3.62 36.21
N ARG A 18 -9.76 4.87 36.19
CA ARG A 18 -8.62 5.37 35.45
C ARG A 18 -7.38 4.60 35.92
N SER A 19 -7.02 3.53 35.23
CA SER A 19 -5.71 2.89 35.38
C SER A 19 -4.67 3.78 34.71
N SER A 20 -4.17 4.73 35.47
CA SER A 20 -2.90 5.40 35.20
C SER A 20 -1.81 4.33 35.26
N SER A 21 -1.32 3.92 34.09
CA SER A 21 -0.07 3.17 34.01
C SER A 21 1.08 4.15 34.27
N ASP A 22 1.44 4.27 35.54
CA ASP A 22 2.68 4.88 35.98
C ASP A 22 3.85 4.21 35.25
N SER A 23 4.48 4.97 34.37
CA SER A 23 5.79 4.64 33.83
C SER A 23 6.83 4.85 34.92
N SER A 24 7.03 3.83 35.74
CA SER A 24 8.15 3.72 36.65
C SER A 24 9.45 3.69 35.84
N ASN A 25 10.06 4.85 35.65
CA ASN A 25 11.47 4.98 35.31
C ASN A 25 12.30 4.39 36.45
N ALA A 26 12.65 3.11 36.33
CA ALA A 26 13.71 2.51 37.14
C ALA A 26 15.05 3.11 36.68
N SER A 27 15.44 4.18 37.36
CA SER A 27 16.81 4.71 37.38
C SER A 27 17.70 3.65 38.02
N LEU A 28 18.46 2.93 37.18
CA LEU A 28 19.58 2.13 37.63
C LEU A 28 20.80 3.04 37.69
N HIS A 29 21.06 3.48 38.92
CA HIS A 29 22.28 4.12 39.37
C HIS A 29 23.39 3.05 39.34
N GLU A 30 24.25 3.08 38.33
CA GLU A 30 25.58 2.46 38.42
C GLU A 30 26.60 3.59 38.54
N ASP A 31 26.95 3.88 39.79
CA ASP A 31 28.21 4.54 40.12
C ASP A 31 29.34 3.62 39.68
N HIS A 32 30.12 4.06 38.70
CA HIS A 32 31.42 3.47 38.45
C HIS A 32 32.49 4.56 38.39
N ASP A 33 33.35 4.47 39.40
CA ASP A 33 34.43 5.38 39.73
C ASP A 33 35.28 5.82 38.54
N THR A 34 35.43 7.14 38.46
CA THR A 34 36.43 7.81 37.64
C THR A 34 37.80 7.67 38.31
N SER A 35 38.49 6.57 38.03
CA SER A 35 39.92 6.43 38.35
C SER A 35 40.77 6.63 37.10
N ARG A 36 41.43 7.78 37.07
CA ARG A 36 42.39 8.27 36.07
C ARG A 36 43.75 7.60 36.34
N PRO A 37 44.33 6.78 35.44
CA PRO A 37 45.74 6.46 35.52
C PRO A 37 46.53 7.41 34.62
N ALA A 38 47.69 7.77 35.15
CA ALA A 38 48.68 8.66 34.58
C ALA A 38 49.13 8.25 33.17
N ALA A 39 49.55 9.28 32.43
CA ALA A 39 50.37 9.15 31.26
C ALA A 39 51.60 8.29 31.53
N PHE A 40 51.74 7.17 30.82
CA PHE A 40 53.02 6.51 30.63
C PHE A 40 53.28 6.38 29.12
N SER A 41 54.19 7.23 28.68
CA SER A 41 54.83 7.19 27.36
C SER A 41 55.80 6.00 27.37
N GLU A 42 55.42 4.88 26.75
CA GLU A 42 56.34 3.76 26.54
C GLU A 42 56.47 3.39 25.06
N LYS A 43 57.62 3.81 24.54
CA LYS A 43 58.43 3.27 23.44
C LYS A 43 57.72 2.48 22.32
N ARG A 44 57.66 3.16 21.17
CA ARG A 44 57.98 2.56 19.87
C ARG A 44 59.25 1.73 20.00
N ASP A 45 59.18 0.45 19.65
CA ASP A 45 60.17 -0.30 18.84
C ASP A 45 59.86 -1.80 18.85
N THR A 46 58.85 -2.23 18.08
CA THR A 46 58.69 -3.62 17.60
C THR A 46 58.03 -3.63 16.20
N LEU A 47 58.66 -2.93 15.25
CA LEU A 47 58.28 -2.91 13.84
C LEU A 47 59.22 -3.80 13.02
N LYS A 48 59.02 -5.14 12.99
CA LYS A 48 59.46 -5.96 11.83
C LYS A 48 58.98 -7.43 11.73
N GLU A 49 57.87 -7.84 12.32
CA GLU A 49 57.47 -9.27 12.22
C GLU A 49 55.96 -9.53 12.13
N ARG A 50 55.23 -8.73 11.32
CA ARG A 50 53.75 -8.91 11.17
C ARG A 50 53.23 -8.90 9.73
N SER A 51 54.08 -9.17 8.73
CA SER A 51 53.67 -9.18 7.32
C SER A 51 52.80 -10.39 6.92
N GLY A 52 52.84 -11.50 7.67
CA GLY A 52 52.06 -12.71 7.38
C GLY A 52 50.58 -12.67 7.84
N LEU A 53 50.27 -11.99 8.95
CA LEU A 53 48.94 -12.02 9.58
C LEU A 53 47.87 -11.20 8.84
N SER A 54 48.27 -10.19 8.07
CA SER A 54 47.34 -9.35 7.29
C SER A 54 46.57 -10.14 6.23
N ARG A 55 47.15 -11.23 5.70
CA ARG A 55 46.49 -12.09 4.70
C ARG A 55 45.42 -13.00 5.30
N LEU A 56 45.51 -13.32 6.59
CA LEU A 56 44.52 -14.14 7.31
C LEU A 56 43.39 -13.29 7.92
N ALA A 57 43.58 -11.98 8.08
CA ALA A 57 42.58 -11.11 8.71
C ALA A 57 41.23 -11.08 7.96
N ILE A 58 41.25 -11.08 6.63
CA ILE A 58 40.04 -11.02 5.80
C ILE A 58 39.19 -12.31 5.90
N PRO A 59 39.73 -13.52 5.67
CA PRO A 59 38.93 -14.74 5.79
C PRO A 59 38.44 -14.96 7.23
N LEU A 60 39.24 -14.58 8.23
CA LEU A 60 38.84 -14.69 9.64
C LEU A 60 37.73 -13.70 9.99
N ALA A 61 37.77 -12.47 9.48
CA ALA A 61 36.68 -11.51 9.62
C ALA A 61 35.38 -11.97 8.92
N LEU A 62 35.48 -12.60 7.74
CA LEU A 62 34.32 -13.18 7.06
C LEU A 62 33.73 -14.37 7.83
N LEU A 63 34.56 -15.23 8.40
CA LEU A 63 34.09 -16.35 9.23
C LEU A 63 33.41 -15.85 10.51
N VAL A 64 34.02 -14.89 11.21
CA VAL A 64 33.42 -14.29 12.42
C VAL A 64 32.12 -13.56 12.08
N GLY A 65 32.11 -12.75 11.03
CA GLY A 65 30.90 -12.06 10.56
C GLY A 65 29.80 -13.03 10.13
N GLY A 66 30.16 -14.11 9.44
CA GLY A 66 29.26 -15.19 9.05
C GLY A 66 28.69 -15.96 10.25
N ALA A 67 29.52 -16.26 11.24
CA ALA A 67 29.08 -16.93 12.47
C ALA A 67 28.15 -16.05 13.31
N ILE A 68 28.45 -14.75 13.45
CA ILE A 68 27.58 -13.79 14.16
C ILE A 68 26.26 -13.64 13.41
N THR A 69 26.30 -13.42 12.09
CA THR A 69 25.09 -13.22 11.28
C THR A 69 24.24 -14.50 11.24
N GLY A 70 24.87 -15.66 11.05
CA GLY A 70 24.19 -16.96 11.05
C GLY A 70 23.60 -17.30 12.41
N GLY A 71 24.36 -17.11 13.50
CA GLY A 71 23.91 -17.36 14.87
C GLY A 71 22.75 -16.44 15.28
N THR A 72 22.85 -15.14 14.99
CA THR A 72 21.78 -14.18 15.27
C THR A 72 20.53 -14.44 14.43
N THR A 73 20.68 -14.75 13.14
CA THR A 73 19.55 -15.11 12.27
C THR A 73 18.87 -16.38 12.75
N TYR A 74 19.64 -17.41 13.13
CA TYR A 74 19.08 -18.66 13.65
C TYR A 74 18.31 -18.44 14.96
N ALA A 75 18.91 -17.74 15.93
CA ALA A 75 18.25 -17.42 17.20
C ALA A 75 16.97 -16.59 17.02
N LEU A 76 16.95 -15.72 16.01
CA LEU A 76 15.78 -14.93 15.69
C LEU A 76 14.67 -15.76 15.03
N VAL A 77 15.03 -16.63 14.08
CA VAL A 77 14.06 -17.53 13.42
C VAL A 77 13.45 -18.48 14.44
N THR A 78 14.23 -19.09 15.33
CA THR A 78 13.71 -19.97 16.39
C THR A 78 12.81 -19.21 17.36
N ARG A 79 13.16 -17.96 17.72
CA ARG A 79 12.29 -17.09 18.53
C ARG A 79 10.96 -16.82 17.82
N VAL A 80 10.97 -16.48 16.53
CA VAL A 80 9.72 -16.23 15.77
C VAL A 80 8.89 -17.52 15.63
N GLN A 81 9.52 -18.67 15.39
CA GLN A 81 8.82 -19.95 15.35
C GLN A 81 8.16 -20.27 16.71
N ASN A 82 8.86 -20.00 17.82
CA ASN A 82 8.29 -20.16 19.15
C ASN A 82 7.12 -19.17 19.41
N LEU A 83 7.22 -17.93 18.94
CA LEU A 83 6.12 -16.96 19.01
C LEU A 83 4.91 -17.38 18.17
N ILE A 84 5.12 -18.00 17.01
CA ILE A 84 4.05 -18.54 16.16
C ILE A 84 3.40 -19.76 16.82
N ALA A 85 4.21 -20.64 17.42
CA ALA A 85 3.72 -21.86 18.10
C ALA A 85 2.91 -21.52 19.36
N ASN A 86 3.34 -20.49 20.09
CA ASN A 86 2.67 -20.02 21.32
C ASN A 86 1.69 -18.87 21.06
N ALA A 87 1.42 -18.52 19.79
CA ALA A 87 0.41 -17.52 19.48
C ALA A 87 -0.96 -18.08 19.91
N SER A 88 -1.58 -17.40 20.86
CA SER A 88 -2.95 -17.65 21.26
C SER A 88 -3.76 -16.36 21.16
N VAL A 89 -5.04 -16.52 20.86
CA VAL A 89 -6.03 -15.45 20.99
C VAL A 89 -6.59 -15.46 22.41
N ASP A 90 -7.20 -14.35 22.82
CA ASP A 90 -7.88 -14.25 24.11
C ASP A 90 -8.86 -15.43 24.28
N GLY A 91 -8.75 -16.14 25.41
CA GLY A 91 -9.58 -17.30 25.72
C GLY A 91 -10.98 -16.94 26.24
N ASP A 92 -11.27 -15.65 26.44
CA ASP A 92 -12.58 -15.21 26.92
C ASP A 92 -13.67 -15.44 25.87
N LYS A 93 -14.43 -16.52 26.07
CA LYS A 93 -15.55 -16.92 25.22
C LYS A 93 -16.64 -15.86 25.15
N SER A 94 -16.88 -15.11 26.22
CA SER A 94 -17.94 -14.10 26.27
C SER A 94 -17.63 -12.92 25.36
N ARG A 95 -16.36 -12.50 25.34
CA ARG A 95 -15.84 -11.49 24.41
C ARG A 95 -16.06 -11.92 22.96
N TRP A 96 -15.72 -13.16 22.60
CA TRP A 96 -15.88 -13.63 21.22
C TRP A 96 -17.32 -13.83 20.78
N ILE A 97 -18.22 -14.23 21.69
CA ILE A 97 -19.67 -14.26 21.43
C ILE A 97 -20.18 -12.85 21.14
N GLN A 98 -19.77 -11.85 21.93
CA GLN A 98 -20.14 -10.46 21.71
C GLN A 98 -19.55 -9.90 20.40
N THR A 99 -18.31 -10.29 20.07
CA THR A 99 -17.70 -9.97 18.77
C THR A 99 -18.49 -10.61 17.64
N ALA A 100 -18.83 -11.90 17.71
CA ALA A 100 -19.65 -12.58 16.70
C ALA A 100 -21.01 -11.89 16.49
N ARG A 101 -21.66 -11.46 17.57
CA ARG A 101 -22.90 -10.68 17.51
C ARG A 101 -22.69 -9.38 16.74
N THR A 102 -21.71 -8.57 17.15
CA THR A 102 -21.53 -7.22 16.64
C THR A 102 -20.86 -7.14 15.26
N THR A 103 -19.85 -7.97 15.01
CA THR A 103 -19.02 -7.89 13.78
C THR A 103 -19.47 -8.84 12.69
N ALA A 104 -20.26 -9.87 13.00
CA ALA A 104 -20.77 -10.79 11.98
C ALA A 104 -22.28 -10.60 11.79
N TYR A 105 -23.08 -10.80 12.84
CA TYR A 105 -24.53 -10.74 12.69
C TYR A 105 -25.08 -9.33 12.54
N ASP A 106 -24.73 -8.41 13.43
CA ASP A 106 -25.17 -7.02 13.36
C ASP A 106 -24.61 -6.34 12.11
N ALA A 107 -23.35 -6.64 11.74
CA ALA A 107 -22.77 -6.21 10.47
C ALA A 107 -23.51 -6.79 9.24
N CYS A 108 -23.94 -8.04 9.29
CA CYS A 108 -24.74 -8.64 8.22
C CYS A 108 -26.14 -8.01 8.13
N TYR A 109 -26.77 -7.69 9.28
CA TYR A 109 -28.18 -7.29 9.39
C TYR A 109 -28.42 -5.78 9.31
N TYR A 110 -27.58 -4.98 9.96
CA TYR A 110 -27.60 -3.52 9.86
C TYR A 110 -26.72 -3.01 8.74
N GLY A 111 -25.84 -3.87 8.21
CA GLY A 111 -24.91 -3.49 7.18
C GLY A 111 -23.93 -2.51 7.78
N CYS A 112 -23.61 -1.49 6.99
CA CYS A 112 -22.91 -0.35 7.51
C CYS A 112 -23.47 0.92 6.87
N ASN A 113 -23.46 2.01 7.64
CA ASN A 113 -23.90 3.33 7.16
C ASN A 113 -22.76 3.99 6.40
N ASP A 114 -22.93 4.12 5.08
CA ASP A 114 -22.05 4.88 4.17
C ASP A 114 -20.57 4.48 4.20
N CYS A 115 -20.24 3.20 4.44
CA CYS A 115 -18.86 2.74 4.33
C CYS A 115 -18.36 2.72 2.90
N SER A 116 -17.04 2.83 2.79
CA SER A 116 -16.26 2.64 1.58
C SER A 116 -16.15 1.18 1.14
N ASP A 117 -16.46 0.21 2.00
CA ASP A 117 -16.44 -1.22 1.66
C ASP A 117 -17.86 -1.75 1.39
N PRO A 118 -18.30 -1.83 0.12
CA PRO A 118 -19.61 -2.39 -0.22
C PRO A 118 -19.72 -3.88 0.10
N SER A 119 -18.59 -4.58 0.28
CA SER A 119 -18.59 -5.99 0.62
C SER A 119 -18.69 -6.22 2.12
N PHE A 120 -18.73 -5.18 2.96
CA PHE A 120 -18.76 -5.31 4.41
C PHE A 120 -19.89 -6.21 4.90
N ALA A 121 -21.14 -5.87 4.55
CA ALA A 121 -22.31 -6.64 4.94
C ALA A 121 -22.28 -8.05 4.32
N TYR A 122 -21.86 -8.15 3.05
CA TYR A 122 -21.76 -9.43 2.35
C TYR A 122 -20.76 -10.38 2.98
N ASN A 123 -19.57 -9.89 3.31
CA ASN A 123 -18.53 -10.67 3.98
C ASN A 123 -18.98 -11.11 5.37
N ALA A 124 -19.68 -10.24 6.10
CA ALA A 124 -20.26 -10.57 7.39
C ALA A 124 -21.34 -11.67 7.27
N CYS A 125 -22.25 -11.56 6.30
CA CYS A 125 -23.25 -12.60 6.05
C CYS A 125 -22.60 -13.93 5.62
N GLN A 126 -21.60 -13.90 4.74
CA GLN A 126 -20.84 -15.09 4.35
C GLN A 126 -20.12 -15.74 5.54
N LEU A 127 -19.59 -14.94 6.47
CA LEU A 127 -18.98 -15.47 7.69
C LEU A 127 -20.01 -16.22 8.54
N THR A 128 -21.22 -15.68 8.71
CA THR A 128 -22.30 -16.36 9.43
C THR A 128 -22.77 -17.64 8.72
N ALA A 129 -22.84 -17.64 7.38
CA ALA A 129 -23.21 -18.81 6.58
C ALA A 129 -22.18 -19.96 6.65
N ARG A 130 -20.94 -19.69 7.06
CA ARG A 130 -19.93 -20.74 7.31
C ARG A 130 -20.20 -21.51 8.59
N ALA A 131 -20.98 -20.97 9.53
CA ALA A 131 -21.32 -21.66 10.76
C ALA A 131 -22.34 -22.77 10.46
N LYS A 132 -21.92 -24.03 10.62
CA LYS A 132 -22.77 -25.20 10.45
C LYS A 132 -23.12 -25.78 11.81
N VAL A 133 -24.38 -25.64 12.20
CA VAL A 133 -24.96 -26.24 13.41
C VAL A 133 -26.10 -27.16 12.97
N GLU A 134 -26.09 -28.41 13.42
CA GLU A 134 -27.13 -29.37 13.04
C GLU A 134 -28.51 -28.89 13.51
N GLY A 135 -29.49 -28.85 12.59
CA GLY A 135 -30.86 -28.45 12.88
C GLY A 135 -31.10 -26.95 13.10
N VAL A 136 -30.08 -26.09 12.96
CA VAL A 136 -30.20 -24.64 13.15
C VAL A 136 -29.60 -23.89 11.95
N ILE A 137 -30.39 -22.99 11.35
CA ILE A 137 -29.92 -22.09 10.30
C ILE A 137 -29.15 -20.93 10.96
N CYS A 138 -27.84 -20.87 10.75
CA CYS A 138 -26.98 -19.81 11.27
C CYS A 138 -26.64 -18.72 10.23
N ALA A 139 -27.07 -18.90 8.97
CA ALA A 139 -26.81 -17.98 7.88
C ALA A 139 -27.61 -16.68 8.08
N GLY A 140 -26.91 -15.57 8.35
CA GLY A 140 -27.53 -14.30 8.71
C GLY A 140 -28.42 -13.70 7.62
N ASP A 141 -28.17 -14.03 6.36
CA ASP A 141 -29.01 -13.68 5.21
C ASP A 141 -30.34 -14.46 5.17
N GLU A 142 -30.38 -15.66 5.75
CA GLU A 142 -31.60 -16.47 5.88
C GLU A 142 -32.35 -16.21 7.21
N MET A 143 -31.74 -15.50 8.16
CA MET A 143 -32.27 -15.26 9.52
C MET A 143 -33.09 -13.95 9.66
N TRP A 144 -33.96 -13.66 8.69
CA TRP A 144 -34.65 -12.36 8.54
C TRP A 144 -35.69 -12.02 9.63
N ASN A 145 -36.32 -13.01 10.28
CA ASN A 145 -37.62 -12.80 10.94
C ASN A 145 -37.62 -12.67 12.48
N TRP A 146 -36.50 -12.28 13.12
CA TRP A 146 -36.41 -12.30 14.60
C TRP A 146 -36.26 -10.89 15.15
N ALA A 147 -37.39 -10.20 15.34
CA ALA A 147 -37.51 -8.98 16.14
C ALA A 147 -37.39 -9.25 17.67
N ALA A 148 -37.06 -10.47 18.10
CA ALA A 148 -36.98 -10.88 19.49
C ALA A 148 -35.59 -10.66 20.11
N ALA A 149 -35.55 -10.45 21.44
CA ALA A 149 -34.33 -10.25 22.22
C ALA A 149 -33.28 -11.40 22.12
N GLU A 150 -33.69 -12.56 21.61
CA GLU A 150 -32.84 -13.73 21.31
C GLU A 150 -32.60 -13.88 19.80
N ARG A 151 -32.29 -12.77 19.11
CA ARG A 151 -32.15 -12.70 17.64
C ARG A 151 -31.19 -13.75 17.04
N TYR A 152 -30.20 -14.20 17.81
CA TYR A 152 -29.19 -15.14 17.35
C TYR A 152 -29.07 -16.31 18.34
N PRO A 153 -29.37 -17.57 17.94
CA PRO A 153 -29.20 -18.73 18.80
C PRO A 153 -27.76 -18.81 19.34
N GLU A 154 -27.61 -19.12 20.63
CA GLU A 154 -26.28 -19.17 21.27
C GLU A 154 -25.34 -20.16 20.56
N ALA A 155 -25.87 -21.28 20.07
CA ALA A 155 -25.11 -22.26 19.30
C ALA A 155 -24.46 -21.63 18.05
N CYS A 156 -25.20 -20.82 17.29
CA CYS A 156 -24.67 -20.13 16.12
C CYS A 156 -23.62 -19.08 16.51
N LEU A 157 -23.87 -18.29 17.57
CA LEU A 157 -22.91 -17.30 18.07
C LEU A 157 -21.59 -17.96 18.50
N MET A 158 -21.65 -19.11 19.17
CA MET A 158 -20.45 -19.86 19.56
C MET A 158 -19.66 -20.37 18.36
N THR A 159 -20.33 -20.91 17.34
CA THR A 159 -19.66 -21.39 16.14
C THR A 159 -19.00 -20.25 15.37
N VAL A 160 -19.69 -19.12 15.19
CA VAL A 160 -19.11 -17.92 14.55
C VAL A 160 -17.96 -17.35 15.38
N ALA A 161 -18.09 -17.34 16.71
CA ALA A 161 -17.01 -16.94 17.62
C ALA A 161 -15.74 -17.78 17.41
N GLN A 162 -15.87 -19.10 17.26
CA GLN A 162 -14.74 -19.99 16.96
C GLN A 162 -14.11 -19.71 15.60
N LEU A 163 -14.92 -19.41 14.58
CA LEU A 163 -14.42 -19.01 13.25
C LEU A 163 -13.60 -17.71 13.35
N LEU A 164 -14.12 -16.70 14.04
CA LEU A 164 -13.44 -15.42 14.28
C LEU A 164 -12.13 -15.58 15.06
N MET A 165 -12.13 -16.44 16.09
CA MET A 165 -10.91 -16.79 16.83
C MET A 165 -9.86 -17.42 15.91
N GLY A 166 -10.27 -18.31 15.01
CA GLY A 166 -9.40 -18.93 14.02
C GLY A 166 -8.82 -17.93 13.02
N GLU A 167 -9.65 -17.03 12.49
CA GLU A 167 -9.22 -15.99 11.56
C GLU A 167 -8.24 -15.00 12.21
N GLU A 168 -8.51 -14.57 13.45
CA GLU A 168 -7.60 -13.68 14.18
C GLU A 168 -6.27 -14.37 14.51
N LEU A 169 -6.30 -15.64 14.86
CA LEU A 169 -5.08 -16.43 15.09
C LEU A 169 -4.24 -16.52 13.82
N GLU A 170 -4.84 -16.80 12.66
CA GLU A 170 -4.13 -16.82 11.38
C GLU A 170 -3.61 -15.44 10.99
N ARG A 171 -4.35 -14.36 11.27
CA ARG A 171 -3.89 -12.98 11.06
C ARG A 171 -2.62 -12.67 11.87
N ILE A 172 -2.61 -13.06 13.15
CA ILE A 172 -1.45 -12.90 14.04
C ILE A 172 -0.27 -13.71 13.50
N LYS A 173 -0.47 -14.99 13.13
CA LYS A 173 0.58 -15.83 12.53
C LYS A 173 1.12 -15.24 11.23
N GLN A 174 0.26 -14.71 10.37
CA GLN A 174 0.66 -14.09 9.11
C GLN A 174 1.49 -12.82 9.33
N SER A 175 1.14 -12.01 10.33
CA SER A 175 1.94 -10.85 10.73
C SER A 175 3.37 -11.25 11.12
N TYR A 176 3.52 -12.32 11.91
CA TYR A 176 4.85 -12.85 12.25
C TYR A 176 5.62 -13.38 11.04
N ARG A 177 4.95 -14.05 10.09
CA ARG A 177 5.57 -14.50 8.83
C ARG A 177 6.05 -13.31 7.98
N ASN A 178 5.27 -12.23 7.92
CA ASN A 178 5.66 -11.01 7.21
C ASN A 178 6.86 -10.34 7.88
N GLN A 179 6.90 -10.27 9.21
CA GLN A 179 8.07 -9.76 9.95
C GLN A 179 9.32 -10.61 9.70
N LEU A 180 9.18 -11.94 9.72
CA LEU A 180 10.28 -12.86 9.39
C LEU A 180 10.81 -12.63 7.97
N ALA A 181 9.92 -12.47 6.99
CA ALA A 181 10.30 -12.18 5.61
C ALA A 181 11.08 -10.86 5.49
N ILE A 182 10.66 -9.80 6.18
CA ILE A 182 11.37 -8.52 6.21
C ILE A 182 12.78 -8.69 6.79
N ILE A 183 12.92 -9.45 7.89
CA ILE A 183 14.23 -9.64 8.51
C ILE A 183 15.17 -10.48 7.62
N ILE A 184 14.66 -11.52 6.97
CA ILE A 184 15.46 -12.28 6.00
C ILE A 184 15.93 -11.36 4.85
N LEU A 185 15.05 -10.49 4.35
CA LEU A 185 15.40 -9.54 3.29
C LEU A 185 16.44 -8.50 3.75
N THR A 186 16.39 -8.02 4.99
CA THR A 186 17.41 -7.08 5.51
C THR A 186 18.77 -7.75 5.69
N VAL A 187 18.83 -9.00 6.16
CA VAL A 187 20.07 -9.77 6.25
C VAL A 187 20.67 -10.00 4.86
N LEU A 188 19.87 -10.45 3.89
CA LEU A 188 20.33 -10.62 2.50
C LEU A 188 20.79 -9.29 1.89
N GLY A 189 20.05 -8.21 2.12
CA GLY A 189 20.41 -6.86 1.69
C GLY A 189 21.74 -6.40 2.31
N GLY A 190 21.97 -6.69 3.59
CA GLY A 190 23.23 -6.41 4.27
C GLY A 190 24.41 -7.18 3.68
N VAL A 191 24.24 -8.46 3.36
CA VAL A 191 25.28 -9.27 2.71
C VAL A 191 25.62 -8.73 1.31
N VAL A 192 24.60 -8.46 0.49
CA VAL A 192 24.80 -7.90 -0.85
C VAL A 192 25.44 -6.52 -0.78
N GLY A 193 24.98 -5.65 0.11
CA GLY A 193 25.56 -4.33 0.36
C GLY A 193 27.03 -4.41 0.84
N GLY A 194 27.35 -5.36 1.72
CA GLY A 194 28.71 -5.64 2.16
C GLY A 194 29.64 -6.08 1.03
N VAL A 195 29.16 -6.95 0.14
CA VAL A 195 29.93 -7.37 -1.05
C VAL A 195 30.17 -6.19 -1.99
N ILE A 196 29.15 -5.37 -2.25
CA ILE A 196 29.28 -4.20 -3.14
C ILE A 196 30.28 -3.19 -2.57
N THR A 197 30.14 -2.84 -1.28
CA THR A 197 31.06 -1.91 -0.60
C THR A 197 32.49 -2.43 -0.58
N TYR A 198 32.70 -3.72 -0.34
CA TYR A 198 34.01 -4.37 -0.44
C TYR A 198 34.61 -4.27 -1.85
N LEU A 199 33.83 -4.55 -2.90
CA LEU A 199 34.28 -4.45 -4.29
C LEU A 199 34.66 -3.01 -4.67
N LEU A 200 33.90 -2.01 -4.21
CA LEU A 200 34.22 -0.61 -4.41
C LEU A 200 35.51 -0.21 -3.69
N TRP A 201 35.66 -0.57 -2.42
CA TRP A 201 36.87 -0.31 -1.64
C TRP A 201 38.11 -0.96 -2.26
N ARG A 202 37.99 -2.20 -2.75
CA ARG A 202 39.07 -2.91 -3.45
C ARG A 202 39.48 -2.21 -4.74
N ARG A 203 38.54 -1.67 -5.52
CA ARG A 203 38.84 -0.89 -6.73
C ARG A 203 39.57 0.42 -6.38
N LEU A 204 39.14 1.11 -5.34
CA LEU A 204 39.76 2.36 -4.88
C LEU A 204 41.21 2.14 -4.43
N THR A 205 41.45 1.16 -3.57
CA THR A 205 42.80 0.82 -3.08
C THR A 205 43.73 0.35 -4.19
N MET A 206 43.25 -0.44 -5.16
CA MET A 206 44.04 -0.79 -6.35
C MET A 206 44.39 0.44 -7.20
N SER A 207 43.47 1.42 -7.32
CA SER A 207 43.72 2.64 -8.08
C SER A 207 44.81 3.51 -7.42
N GLU A 208 44.87 3.54 -6.09
CA GLU A 208 45.92 4.24 -5.34
C GLU A 208 47.27 3.54 -5.51
N ALA A 209 47.31 2.21 -5.37
CA ALA A 209 48.52 1.43 -5.60
C ALA A 209 49.07 1.61 -7.02
N GLN A 210 48.19 1.66 -8.04
CA GLN A 210 48.59 1.97 -9.41
C GLN A 210 49.12 3.40 -9.57
N ARG A 211 48.51 4.38 -8.88
CA ARG A 211 49.01 5.77 -8.86
C ARG A 211 50.38 5.86 -8.21
N GLU A 212 50.63 5.15 -7.11
CA GLU A 212 51.95 5.11 -6.46
C GLU A 212 53.00 4.42 -7.33
N ALA A 213 52.67 3.27 -7.92
CA ALA A 213 53.56 2.59 -8.86
C ALA A 213 53.89 3.46 -10.08
N ALA A 214 52.92 4.22 -10.60
CA ALA A 214 53.14 5.18 -11.67
C ALA A 214 54.03 6.36 -11.25
N LYS A 215 53.90 6.85 -10.00
CA LYS A 215 54.79 7.88 -9.43
C LYS A 215 56.23 7.35 -9.28
N ALA A 216 56.42 6.13 -8.77
CA ALA A 216 57.75 5.51 -8.63
C ALA A 216 58.48 5.40 -9.98
N LYS A 217 57.79 4.92 -11.03
CA LYS A 217 58.35 4.86 -12.38
C LYS A 217 58.79 6.23 -12.92
N LYS A 218 58.06 7.31 -12.62
CA LYS A 218 58.45 8.68 -13.01
C LYS A 218 59.69 9.17 -12.27
N THR A 219 59.86 8.79 -11.01
CA THR A 219 61.04 9.17 -10.20
C THR A 219 62.32 8.49 -10.72
N ASP A 220 62.25 7.20 -11.06
CA ASP A 220 63.40 6.47 -11.63
C ASP A 220 63.76 6.97 -13.02
N GLN A 221 62.77 7.29 -13.85
CA GLN A 221 63.00 7.91 -15.15
C GLN A 221 63.70 9.27 -15.00
N LYS A 222 63.38 10.05 -13.97
CA LYS A 222 64.02 11.36 -13.74
C LYS A 222 65.49 11.26 -13.29
N LYS A 223 65.87 10.20 -12.57
CA LYS A 223 67.27 9.95 -12.19
C LYS A 223 68.14 9.55 -13.39
N ASN A 224 67.60 8.77 -14.33
CA ASN A 224 68.35 8.30 -15.50
C ASN A 224 68.53 9.36 -16.61
N TRP A 225 67.78 10.47 -16.55
CA TRP A 225 67.93 11.61 -17.49
C TRP A 225 68.91 12.69 -17.01
N SER A 226 69.70 12.42 -15.96
CA SER A 226 70.76 13.34 -15.50
C SER A 226 72.07 13.25 -16.31
N ILE A 227 72.15 12.40 -17.33
CA ILE A 227 73.24 12.43 -18.31
C ILE A 227 73.04 13.64 -19.25
N ARG A 228 73.82 14.69 -18.96
CA ARG A 228 74.27 15.80 -19.82
C ARG A 228 73.30 16.21 -20.94
N ARG A 229 72.44 17.19 -20.65
CA ARG A 229 71.97 18.11 -21.71
C ARG A 229 73.02 19.21 -21.91
N PRO A 230 73.53 19.42 -23.13
CA PRO A 230 74.33 20.59 -23.45
C PRO A 230 73.51 21.86 -23.29
N THR A 231 74.13 22.85 -22.67
CA THR A 231 73.65 24.21 -22.49
C THR A 231 73.67 24.96 -23.83
N SER A 232 72.53 25.08 -24.50
CA SER A 232 72.20 26.23 -25.37
C SER A 232 70.74 26.10 -25.80
N TRP A 233 70.19 27.13 -26.45
CA TRP A 233 68.77 27.26 -26.86
C TRP A 233 67.86 27.90 -25.80
N LYS A 234 68.23 29.14 -25.42
CA LYS A 234 67.25 30.20 -25.14
C LYS A 234 66.45 30.47 -26.42
N LYS A 235 65.18 30.08 -26.47
CA LYS A 235 64.25 30.52 -27.53
C LYS A 235 63.20 31.45 -26.92
N LYS A 236 63.28 32.73 -27.32
CA LYS A 236 62.38 33.82 -26.95
C LYS A 236 60.92 33.44 -27.24
N ARG A 237 60.06 33.55 -26.22
CA ARG A 237 58.61 33.60 -26.41
C ARG A 237 58.25 35.00 -26.87
N HIS A 238 57.76 35.10 -28.11
CA HIS A 238 57.08 36.30 -28.58
C HIS A 238 55.64 36.26 -28.07
N HIS A 239 55.24 37.32 -27.37
CA HIS A 239 53.86 37.69 -27.14
C HIS A 239 53.21 38.01 -28.48
N HIS A 240 52.15 37.27 -28.85
CA HIS A 240 51.19 37.74 -29.84
C HIS A 240 49.78 37.68 -29.25
N GLN A 241 49.17 38.86 -29.27
CA GLN A 241 47.82 39.20 -28.88
C GLN A 241 47.11 39.67 -30.16
N PRO A 242 45.92 39.16 -30.46
CA PRO A 242 44.92 39.94 -31.20
C PRO A 242 43.59 39.89 -30.44
N ALA A 243 43.03 41.03 -30.01
CA ALA A 243 42.33 42.04 -30.81
C ALA A 243 40.98 41.51 -31.35
N ASN A 244 39.92 42.10 -30.80
CA ASN A 244 38.53 42.03 -31.22
C ASN A 244 38.37 42.47 -32.68
N ASP A 245 37.35 41.96 -33.39
CA ASP A 245 36.51 42.82 -34.23
C ASP A 245 35.20 42.18 -34.71
N GLU A 246 34.31 43.08 -35.10
CA GLU A 246 32.86 43.01 -35.19
C GLU A 246 32.29 42.44 -36.52
N ARG A 247 31.03 42.00 -36.43
CA ARG A 247 29.88 41.89 -37.41
C ARG A 247 29.94 42.69 -38.77
N PRO A 248 28.93 42.58 -39.68
CA PRO A 248 28.23 41.48 -40.41
C PRO A 248 28.14 41.81 -41.96
N PRO A 249 27.02 41.64 -42.73
CA PRO A 249 26.39 40.44 -43.35
C PRO A 249 26.35 40.45 -44.92
N SER A 250 26.10 39.31 -45.59
CA SER A 250 25.24 39.20 -46.81
C SER A 250 25.09 37.72 -47.22
N ARG A 251 23.89 37.15 -47.40
CA ARG A 251 22.85 37.22 -48.44
C ARG A 251 23.11 36.37 -49.71
N ARG A 252 22.08 35.56 -49.99
CA ARG A 252 21.60 34.98 -51.28
C ARG A 252 22.08 33.59 -51.74
N SER A 253 21.08 32.70 -51.79
CA SER A 253 20.71 31.71 -52.83
C SER A 253 21.70 30.64 -53.25
N SER A 254 21.28 29.37 -53.16
CA SER A 254 20.95 28.54 -54.33
C SER A 254 20.53 27.14 -53.90
N SER A 255 19.49 26.65 -54.56
CA SER A 255 18.85 25.34 -54.48
C SER A 255 19.73 24.20 -55.00
N SER A 256 19.76 23.06 -54.30
CA SER A 256 19.89 21.75 -54.96
C SER A 256 19.59 20.60 -53.99
N SER A 257 18.61 19.80 -54.39
CA SER A 257 18.37 18.40 -54.06
C SER A 257 19.66 17.58 -53.98
N CYS A 258 19.78 16.68 -52.99
CA CYS A 258 20.07 15.25 -53.25
C CYS A 258 20.11 14.36 -51.99
N ARG A 259 19.39 13.25 -52.11
CA ARG A 259 19.63 11.91 -51.52
C ARG A 259 21.09 11.68 -51.12
N SER A 260 21.34 11.10 -49.94
CA SER A 260 22.30 9.98 -49.81
C SER A 260 22.33 9.32 -48.42
N SER A 261 22.24 7.98 -48.45
CA SER A 261 23.06 6.99 -47.71
C SER A 261 23.15 6.99 -46.18
N GLN A 262 22.67 5.87 -45.63
CA GLN A 262 23.09 5.26 -44.37
C GLN A 262 24.63 5.07 -44.30
N PRO A 263 25.26 5.26 -43.13
CA PRO A 263 26.59 4.73 -42.85
C PRO A 263 26.53 3.41 -42.05
N PRO A 264 27.61 2.62 -42.10
CA PRO A 264 27.62 1.19 -41.79
C PRO A 264 27.86 0.87 -40.30
N ARG A 265 27.55 -0.38 -39.99
CA ARG A 265 27.77 -1.12 -38.75
C ARG A 265 29.21 -0.96 -38.21
N ALA A 266 29.32 -0.55 -36.94
CA ALA A 266 30.50 -0.78 -36.08
C ALA A 266 30.06 -1.72 -34.96
N SER A 267 30.44 -2.99 -35.07
CA SER A 267 31.52 -3.65 -34.30
C SER A 267 31.16 -3.92 -32.83
N LEU A 268 30.71 -5.16 -32.62
CA LEU A 268 30.60 -5.86 -31.34
C LEU A 268 31.94 -5.86 -30.60
N SER A 269 31.97 -5.34 -29.38
CA SER A 269 32.65 -5.95 -28.22
C SER A 269 32.73 -4.96 -27.05
N SER A 270 31.80 -5.06 -26.10
CA SER A 270 32.13 -4.90 -24.68
C SER A 270 30.99 -5.46 -23.84
N LEU A 271 31.33 -6.52 -23.11
CA LEU A 271 30.57 -7.20 -22.07
C LEU A 271 29.57 -6.31 -21.33
N ALA A 272 28.29 -6.50 -21.67
CA ALA A 272 27.15 -6.07 -20.89
C ALA A 272 26.85 -7.16 -19.85
N THR A 273 27.29 -6.97 -18.61
CA THR A 273 26.60 -7.48 -17.42
C THR A 273 25.87 -6.31 -16.78
N ALA A 274 24.94 -5.73 -17.55
CA ALA A 274 23.89 -4.89 -16.99
C ALA A 274 22.81 -5.85 -16.49
N ALA A 275 22.55 -5.81 -15.18
CA ALA A 275 21.49 -6.54 -14.54
C ALA A 275 20.14 -6.19 -15.18
N SER A 276 19.63 -7.10 -16.01
CA SER A 276 18.26 -7.05 -16.55
C SER A 276 17.28 -7.44 -15.45
N LEU A 277 16.92 -6.47 -14.59
CA LEU A 277 15.92 -6.65 -13.52
C LEU A 277 14.76 -5.63 -13.62
N THR A 278 14.52 -5.06 -14.78
CA THR A 278 13.53 -3.97 -14.96
C THR A 278 12.63 -4.15 -16.18
N ILE A 279 12.03 -5.33 -16.35
CA ILE A 279 10.90 -5.51 -17.29
C ILE A 279 9.83 -6.41 -16.65
N LEU A 280 9.17 -5.91 -15.59
CA LEU A 280 7.91 -6.46 -15.08
C LEU A 280 6.84 -5.38 -14.82
N ALA A 281 7.08 -4.13 -15.21
CA ALA A 281 6.21 -3.00 -14.85
C ALA A 281 5.37 -2.43 -16.01
N SER A 282 5.30 -3.08 -17.17
CA SER A 282 4.55 -2.57 -18.33
C SER A 282 3.51 -3.57 -18.87
N SER A 283 2.93 -4.38 -18.00
CA SER A 283 1.61 -4.95 -18.28
C SER A 283 0.63 -3.79 -18.22
N PRO A 284 -0.15 -3.48 -19.28
CA PRO A 284 -1.22 -2.50 -19.17
C PRO A 284 -2.14 -3.00 -18.06
N SER A 285 -2.14 -2.29 -16.94
CA SER A 285 -3.07 -2.54 -15.84
C SER A 285 -4.46 -2.47 -16.45
N VAL A 286 -5.15 -3.60 -16.56
CA VAL A 286 -6.59 -3.58 -16.85
C VAL A 286 -7.18 -2.79 -15.70
N ALA A 287 -7.62 -1.56 -15.99
CA ALA A 287 -8.19 -0.70 -14.98
C ALA A 287 -9.48 -1.39 -14.50
N SER A 288 -9.43 -2.00 -13.33
CA SER A 288 -10.62 -2.50 -12.64
C SER A 288 -11.36 -1.30 -12.06
N ALA A 289 -12.68 -1.32 -12.15
CA ALA A 289 -13.50 -0.38 -11.39
C ALA A 289 -13.22 -0.60 -9.91
N TYR A 290 -13.30 0.46 -9.13
CA TYR A 290 -13.37 0.36 -7.68
C TYR A 290 -14.55 1.20 -7.16
N PRO A 291 -15.21 0.74 -6.09
CA PRO A 291 -16.27 1.51 -5.45
C PRO A 291 -15.70 2.81 -4.89
N CYS A 292 -16.37 3.92 -5.12
CA CYS A 292 -15.94 5.23 -4.62
C CYS A 292 -17.11 6.05 -4.07
N THR A 293 -16.82 6.85 -3.04
CA THR A 293 -17.73 7.84 -2.45
C THR A 293 -17.26 9.26 -2.80
N GLY A 294 -18.18 10.23 -2.69
CA GLY A 294 -17.84 11.67 -2.72
C GLY A 294 -17.58 12.29 -4.09
N HIS A 295 -17.67 11.51 -5.18
CA HIS A 295 -17.62 12.04 -6.55
C HIS A 295 -18.98 12.49 -7.07
N GLU A 296 -20.05 11.84 -6.62
CA GLU A 296 -21.46 12.17 -6.89
C GLU A 296 -22.24 12.13 -5.57
N PRO A 297 -23.33 12.91 -5.42
CA PRO A 297 -24.15 12.84 -4.23
C PRO A 297 -24.84 11.46 -4.14
N ALA A 298 -25.06 11.00 -2.91
CA ALA A 298 -25.92 9.84 -2.67
C ALA A 298 -27.31 10.10 -3.25
N TRP A 299 -27.95 9.04 -3.76
CA TRP A 299 -29.26 9.12 -4.40
C TRP A 299 -30.30 8.34 -3.61
N ASN A 300 -31.45 8.96 -3.38
CA ASN A 300 -32.58 8.35 -2.69
C ASN A 300 -33.77 8.29 -3.64
N GLN A 301 -34.34 7.10 -3.79
CA GLN A 301 -35.65 6.92 -4.40
C GLN A 301 -36.63 6.38 -3.36
N PHE A 302 -37.66 7.16 -3.03
CA PHE A 302 -38.67 6.74 -2.07
C PHE A 302 -39.74 5.90 -2.73
N PHE A 303 -40.37 5.05 -1.95
CA PHE A 303 -41.47 4.20 -2.39
C PHE A 303 -42.49 3.97 -1.27
N VAL A 304 -43.73 3.67 -1.66
CA VAL A 304 -44.84 3.35 -0.76
C VAL A 304 -45.63 2.15 -1.26
N SER A 305 -46.16 1.35 -0.34
CA SER A 305 -47.08 0.26 -0.67
C SER A 305 -48.45 0.80 -1.14
N PRO A 306 -49.27 0.01 -1.85
CA PRO A 306 -50.56 0.46 -2.38
C PRO A 306 -51.55 0.96 -1.31
N ASN A 307 -51.43 0.45 -0.08
CA ASN A 307 -52.21 0.83 1.09
C ASN A 307 -51.52 1.90 1.98
N ASN A 308 -50.36 2.40 1.58
CA ASN A 308 -49.52 3.36 2.32
C ASN A 308 -49.12 2.90 3.75
N THR A 309 -49.09 1.59 4.02
CA THR A 309 -48.64 1.07 5.32
C THR A 309 -47.13 0.95 5.38
N ILE A 310 -46.51 0.50 4.29
CA ILE A 310 -45.07 0.34 4.17
C ILE A 310 -44.53 1.47 3.30
N SER A 311 -43.59 2.23 3.85
CA SER A 311 -42.85 3.26 3.14
C SER A 311 -41.37 3.00 3.28
N GLY A 312 -40.61 3.24 2.23
CA GLY A 312 -39.17 2.97 2.23
C GLY A 312 -38.37 3.87 1.33
N VAL A 313 -37.06 3.61 1.32
CA VAL A 313 -36.08 4.29 0.48
C VAL A 313 -35.11 3.28 -0.12
N LEU A 314 -34.88 3.42 -1.42
CA LEU A 314 -33.73 2.85 -2.12
C LEU A 314 -32.61 3.89 -2.05
N HIS A 315 -31.55 3.57 -1.33
CA HIS A 315 -30.42 4.46 -1.09
C HIS A 315 -29.18 3.93 -1.82
N GLY A 316 -28.68 4.68 -2.80
CA GLY A 316 -27.39 4.42 -3.45
C GLY A 316 -26.36 5.44 -3.00
N TRP A 317 -25.15 4.99 -2.65
CA TRP A 317 -24.08 5.87 -2.12
C TRP A 317 -22.72 5.71 -2.79
N LEU A 318 -22.54 4.70 -3.64
CA LEU A 318 -21.28 4.43 -4.36
C LEU A 318 -21.44 4.61 -5.87
N GLY A 319 -20.34 5.02 -6.50
CA GLY A 319 -20.17 5.00 -7.96
C GLY A 319 -19.03 4.09 -8.39
N ASP A 320 -19.07 3.69 -9.67
CA ASP A 320 -18.01 2.90 -10.31
C ASP A 320 -16.90 3.87 -10.72
N CYS A 321 -15.81 3.92 -9.95
CA CYS A 321 -14.67 4.79 -10.25
C CYS A 321 -13.55 4.04 -10.95
N TYR A 322 -12.85 4.75 -11.83
CA TYR A 322 -11.59 4.31 -12.42
C TYR A 322 -10.57 5.45 -12.40
N ASP A 323 -9.35 5.10 -12.02
CA ASP A 323 -8.20 6.00 -12.07
C ASP A 323 -7.69 6.07 -13.51
N ARG A 324 -7.98 7.18 -14.18
CA ARG A 324 -7.42 7.48 -15.48
C ARG A 324 -6.18 8.36 -15.31
N ARG A 325 -5.02 7.87 -15.76
CA ARG A 325 -3.79 8.68 -15.74
C ARG A 325 -3.71 9.52 -17.00
N ASP A 326 -4.08 10.78 -16.89
CA ASP A 326 -3.94 11.76 -17.96
C ASP A 326 -2.55 12.40 -17.87
N CYS A 327 -1.73 12.14 -18.88
CA CYS A 327 -0.38 12.68 -18.96
C CYS A 327 -0.24 13.66 -20.10
N ALA A 328 0.30 14.84 -19.81
CA ALA A 328 0.73 15.74 -20.87
C ALA A 328 2.00 15.19 -21.55
N GLN A 329 2.09 15.31 -22.87
CA GLN A 329 3.33 15.04 -23.60
C GLN A 329 4.06 16.35 -23.85
N LYS A 330 5.25 16.52 -23.25
CA LYS A 330 6.18 17.59 -23.62
C LYS A 330 7.12 17.06 -24.69
N CYS A 331 7.02 17.63 -25.89
CA CYS A 331 7.89 17.27 -26.99
C CYS A 331 8.91 18.38 -27.27
N THR A 332 10.20 18.04 -27.24
CA THR A 332 11.27 18.92 -27.71
C THR A 332 11.68 18.51 -29.11
N THR A 333 11.83 19.49 -30.01
CA THR A 333 12.33 19.24 -31.37
C THR A 333 13.71 19.84 -31.48
N SER A 334 14.71 19.00 -31.72
CA SER A 334 16.09 19.43 -31.96
C SER A 334 16.43 19.18 -33.42
N CYS A 335 16.88 20.22 -34.11
CA CYS A 335 17.30 20.12 -35.50
C CYS A 335 18.82 20.28 -35.59
N SER A 336 19.49 19.28 -36.14
CA SER A 336 20.90 19.35 -36.49
C SER A 336 21.05 19.55 -38.00
N GLY A 337 21.72 20.63 -38.37
CA GLY A 337 22.04 20.98 -39.75
C GLY A 337 23.00 22.15 -39.74
N GLY A 338 24.19 21.95 -40.32
CA GLY A 338 25.19 23.00 -40.41
C GLY A 338 24.71 24.10 -41.35
N SER A 339 25.05 25.35 -41.05
CA SER A 339 24.69 26.54 -41.84
C SER A 339 25.25 26.55 -43.27
N SER A 340 25.99 25.51 -43.66
CA SER A 340 26.54 25.34 -45.00
C SER A 340 25.43 25.14 -46.01
N LYS A 341 25.39 26.01 -47.03
CA LYS A 341 24.52 25.88 -48.21
C LYS A 341 24.63 24.45 -48.76
N GLY A 342 23.54 23.68 -48.67
CA GLY A 342 23.44 22.30 -49.16
C GLY A 342 23.34 21.21 -48.09
N SER A 343 23.49 21.50 -46.78
CA SER A 343 23.29 20.47 -45.74
C SER A 343 21.80 20.30 -45.42
N SER A 344 21.29 19.06 -45.59
CA SER A 344 19.92 18.70 -45.19
C SER A 344 19.79 18.82 -43.67
N ARG A 345 18.93 19.72 -43.20
CA ARG A 345 18.64 19.88 -41.77
C ARG A 345 17.78 18.70 -41.31
N THR A 346 18.33 17.87 -40.46
CA THR A 346 17.62 16.73 -39.87
C THR A 346 17.03 17.16 -38.53
N CYS A 347 15.71 17.10 -38.39
CA CYS A 347 15.03 17.37 -37.13
C CYS A 347 14.65 16.05 -36.43
N SER A 348 14.94 15.97 -35.14
CA SER A 348 14.49 14.89 -34.26
C SER A 348 13.53 15.47 -33.23
N LYS A 349 12.36 14.84 -33.08
CA LYS A 349 11.38 15.17 -32.04
C LYS A 349 11.47 14.14 -30.93
N LYS A 350 11.80 14.56 -29.72
CA LYS A 350 11.82 13.73 -28.53
C LYS A 350 10.64 14.15 -27.63
N CYS A 351 9.67 13.26 -27.48
CA CYS A 351 8.57 13.45 -26.56
C CYS A 351 8.87 12.74 -25.24
N THR A 352 8.69 13.46 -24.15
CA THR A 352 8.70 12.92 -22.79
C THR A 352 7.33 13.12 -22.20
N THR A 353 6.76 12.04 -21.66
CA THR A 353 5.58 12.11 -20.82
C THR A 353 5.95 12.88 -19.55
N SER A 354 5.29 14.00 -19.31
CA SER A 354 5.55 14.88 -18.15
C SER A 354 4.21 15.38 -17.62
N ASP A 355 4.10 15.66 -16.33
CA ASP A 355 2.84 16.15 -15.73
C ASP A 355 1.69 15.14 -15.91
N CYS A 356 1.89 13.92 -15.41
CA CYS A 356 0.81 12.96 -15.26
C CYS A 356 -0.05 13.31 -14.05
N ARG A 357 -1.35 13.44 -14.25
CA ARG A 357 -2.35 13.54 -13.18
C ARG A 357 -3.24 12.32 -13.23
N THR A 358 -3.60 11.80 -12.07
CA THR A 358 -4.67 10.80 -11.97
C THR A 358 -5.98 11.56 -11.87
N VAL A 359 -6.88 11.29 -12.82
CA VAL A 359 -8.24 11.82 -12.86
C VAL A 359 -9.17 10.65 -12.58
N VAL A 360 -9.98 10.78 -11.54
CA VAL A 360 -11.01 9.78 -11.24
C VAL A 360 -12.19 10.05 -12.16
N THR A 361 -12.60 9.04 -12.92
CA THR A 361 -13.81 9.09 -13.75
C THR A 361 -14.85 8.14 -13.17
N VAL A 362 -16.09 8.60 -13.06
CA VAL A 362 -17.24 7.78 -12.64
C VAL A 362 -17.92 7.25 -13.89
N THR A 363 -18.02 5.93 -14.06
CA THR A 363 -18.75 5.33 -15.20
C THR A 363 -20.20 5.02 -14.87
N ARG A 364 -20.48 4.75 -13.60
CA ARG A 364 -21.83 4.48 -13.11
C ARG A 364 -22.07 5.23 -11.80
N THR A 365 -23.11 6.02 -11.78
CA THR A 365 -23.47 6.90 -10.66
C THR A 365 -24.36 6.16 -9.63
N PRO A 366 -24.41 6.62 -8.37
CA PRO A 366 -25.36 6.08 -7.39
C PRO A 366 -26.81 6.07 -7.88
N LYS A 367 -27.20 7.08 -8.66
CA LYS A 367 -28.52 7.18 -9.28
C LYS A 367 -28.78 6.04 -10.27
N GLU A 368 -27.83 5.73 -11.15
CA GLU A 368 -27.98 4.65 -12.14
C GLU A 368 -28.04 3.25 -11.53
N TYR A 369 -27.49 3.07 -10.32
CA TYR A 369 -27.71 1.86 -9.54
C TYR A 369 -29.12 1.79 -8.98
N VAL A 370 -29.59 2.86 -8.33
CA VAL A 370 -30.95 2.93 -7.80
C VAL A 370 -31.99 2.77 -8.90
N ASP A 371 -31.84 3.48 -10.02
CA ASP A 371 -32.75 3.42 -11.17
C ASP A 371 -32.85 2.01 -11.76
N ALA A 372 -31.79 1.19 -11.65
CA ALA A 372 -31.81 -0.20 -12.10
C ALA A 372 -32.58 -1.14 -11.17
N ILE A 373 -32.74 -0.79 -9.88
CA ILE A 373 -33.48 -1.55 -8.88
C ILE A 373 -34.97 -1.16 -8.84
N VAL A 374 -35.29 0.08 -9.21
CA VAL A 374 -36.66 0.61 -9.22
C VAL A 374 -37.69 -0.31 -9.91
N PRO A 375 -37.45 -0.89 -11.10
CA PRO A 375 -38.41 -1.80 -11.74
C PRO A 375 -38.73 -3.02 -10.88
N ARG A 376 -37.73 -3.60 -10.19
CA ARG A 376 -37.92 -4.77 -9.31
C ARG A 376 -38.73 -4.42 -8.06
N ALA A 377 -38.49 -3.23 -7.49
CA ALA A 377 -39.32 -2.75 -6.39
C ALA A 377 -40.79 -2.52 -6.81
N ARG A 378 -41.03 -2.08 -8.06
CA ARG A 378 -42.39 -1.98 -8.63
C ARG A 378 -43.04 -3.35 -8.85
N GLU A 379 -42.27 -4.35 -9.28
CA GLU A 379 -42.74 -5.75 -9.40
C GLU A 379 -43.20 -6.30 -8.04
N CYS A 380 -42.57 -5.87 -6.93
CA CYS A 380 -43.04 -6.15 -5.57
C CYS A 380 -44.30 -5.38 -5.14
N GLY A 381 -44.90 -4.58 -6.03
CA GLY A 381 -46.14 -3.84 -5.80
C GLY A 381 -45.96 -2.42 -5.22
N PHE A 382 -44.73 -1.92 -5.09
CA PHE A 382 -44.49 -0.57 -4.58
C PHE A 382 -44.63 0.52 -5.64
N THR A 383 -45.16 1.66 -5.24
CA THR A 383 -45.23 2.87 -6.06
C THR A 383 -44.08 3.81 -5.68
N MET A 384 -43.29 4.25 -6.67
CA MET A 384 -42.22 5.21 -6.44
C MET A 384 -42.81 6.61 -6.21
N VAL A 385 -42.29 7.34 -5.23
CA VAL A 385 -42.72 8.70 -4.89
C VAL A 385 -41.51 9.63 -4.77
N ASP A 386 -41.69 10.91 -5.06
CA ASP A 386 -40.61 11.89 -4.98
C ASP A 386 -40.22 12.22 -3.53
N ALA A 387 -41.20 12.12 -2.61
CA ALA A 387 -41.02 12.33 -1.19
C ALA A 387 -42.08 11.55 -0.38
N LEU A 388 -41.74 11.18 0.86
CA LEU A 388 -42.68 10.57 1.79
C LEU A 388 -43.56 11.63 2.46
N SER A 389 -44.88 11.51 2.30
CA SER A 389 -45.88 12.38 2.92
C SER A 389 -45.74 12.36 4.45
N GLY A 390 -45.58 13.53 5.09
CA GLY A 390 -45.39 13.64 6.54
C GLY A 390 -43.93 13.61 7.01
N SER A 391 -42.96 13.50 6.09
CA SER A 391 -41.54 13.47 6.40
C SER A 391 -40.89 14.85 6.46
N SER A 392 -41.57 15.87 7.01
CA SER A 392 -40.91 17.14 7.34
C SER A 392 -39.88 17.00 8.46
N SER A 393 -39.83 15.85 9.13
CA SER A 393 -38.85 15.47 10.15
C SER A 393 -38.14 14.13 9.88
N GLY A 394 -38.16 13.61 8.65
CA GLY A 394 -37.56 12.31 8.36
C GLY A 394 -38.29 11.19 9.09
N GLY A 395 -39.54 10.90 8.69
CA GLY A 395 -40.26 9.72 9.17
C GLY A 395 -39.33 8.53 9.04
N ALA A 396 -38.98 7.94 10.18
CA ALA A 396 -37.72 7.22 10.33
C ALA A 396 -37.78 5.90 9.55
N VAL A 397 -37.33 5.92 8.30
CA VAL A 397 -37.10 4.72 7.49
C VAL A 397 -35.80 4.09 8.01
N THR A 398 -35.88 3.46 9.19
CA THR A 398 -34.72 2.97 9.94
C THR A 398 -34.43 1.50 9.67
N GLU A 399 -35.45 0.72 9.32
CA GLU A 399 -35.30 -0.71 9.23
C GLU A 399 -34.70 -1.10 7.88
N ARG A 400 -33.44 -1.53 7.91
CA ARG A 400 -32.76 -2.07 6.72
C ARG A 400 -33.40 -3.40 6.34
N VAL A 401 -33.80 -3.53 5.08
CA VAL A 401 -34.15 -4.83 4.48
C VAL A 401 -32.83 -5.47 4.05
N GLY A 402 -32.23 -6.23 4.96
CA GLY A 402 -30.89 -6.79 4.78
C GLY A 402 -30.79 -7.65 3.52
N ASN A 403 -30.10 -7.16 2.49
CA ASN A 403 -29.85 -7.88 1.25
C ASN A 403 -28.40 -7.69 0.82
N ALA A 404 -27.55 -8.60 1.28
CA ALA A 404 -26.12 -8.54 1.06
C ALA A 404 -25.70 -8.59 -0.42
N ARG A 405 -26.45 -9.30 -1.28
CA ARG A 405 -26.15 -9.38 -2.71
C ARG A 405 -26.49 -8.08 -3.42
N LEU A 406 -27.63 -7.50 -3.10
CA LEU A 406 -28.04 -6.20 -3.61
C LEU A 406 -27.03 -5.12 -3.26
N GLU A 407 -26.58 -5.09 -2.00
CA GLU A 407 -25.59 -4.11 -1.56
C GLU A 407 -24.21 -4.33 -2.15
N ARG A 408 -23.80 -5.58 -2.40
CA ARG A 408 -22.49 -5.87 -3.03
C ARG A 408 -22.48 -5.55 -4.52
N ASP A 409 -23.51 -6.01 -5.25
CA ASP A 409 -23.53 -6.00 -6.72
C ASP A 409 -24.12 -4.71 -7.30
N TRP A 410 -24.99 -4.04 -6.54
CA TRP A 410 -25.67 -2.82 -6.97
C TRP A 410 -25.38 -1.62 -6.08
N TRP A 411 -24.74 -1.78 -4.92
CA TRP A 411 -24.49 -0.67 -3.98
C TRP A 411 -25.75 0.12 -3.63
N VAL A 412 -26.87 -0.61 -3.55
CA VAL A 412 -28.17 -0.08 -3.16
C VAL A 412 -28.58 -0.75 -1.85
N ARG A 413 -28.93 0.09 -0.87
CA ARG A 413 -29.52 -0.31 0.39
C ARG A 413 -31.01 -0.04 0.33
N VAL A 414 -31.79 -0.99 0.81
CA VAL A 414 -33.24 -0.85 0.94
C VAL A 414 -33.55 -0.68 2.42
N SER A 415 -34.29 0.37 2.75
CA SER A 415 -34.81 0.56 4.10
C SER A 415 -36.31 0.80 4.06
N VAL A 416 -37.02 0.35 5.09
CA VAL A 416 -38.47 0.49 5.29
C VAL A 416 -38.76 1.08 6.68
N ASN A 417 -39.97 1.58 6.87
CA ASN A 417 -40.46 2.09 8.16
C ASN A 417 -40.76 0.98 9.18
N GLY A 418 -40.89 -0.27 8.73
CA GLY A 418 -41.09 -1.44 9.57
C GLY A 418 -41.11 -2.71 8.73
N LEU A 419 -40.68 -3.83 9.32
CA LEU A 419 -40.72 -5.14 8.66
C LEU A 419 -42.08 -5.84 8.82
N ASN A 420 -42.79 -5.52 9.90
CA ASN A 420 -43.97 -6.20 10.42
C ASN A 420 -45.11 -5.19 10.66
N VAL A 421 -45.46 -4.44 9.61
CA VAL A 421 -46.44 -3.34 9.69
C VAL A 421 -47.87 -3.87 9.74
N THR A 422 -48.17 -4.93 8.98
CA THR A 422 -49.54 -5.50 8.94
C THR A 422 -49.83 -6.43 10.12
N ARG A 423 -48.83 -7.24 10.52
CA ARG A 423 -48.91 -8.18 11.66
C ARG A 423 -47.64 -8.05 12.48
N ARG A 424 -47.73 -8.16 13.80
CA ARG A 424 -46.55 -7.94 14.69
C ARG A 424 -45.55 -9.10 14.68
N ASP A 425 -46.01 -10.29 14.36
CA ASP A 425 -45.28 -11.55 14.43
C ASP A 425 -44.84 -12.09 13.06
N GLU A 426 -45.28 -11.45 11.99
CA GLU A 426 -44.97 -11.84 10.62
C GLU A 426 -44.42 -10.64 9.85
N THR A 427 -43.28 -10.82 9.19
CA THR A 427 -42.78 -9.83 8.23
C THR A 427 -43.68 -9.82 6.99
N ASP A 428 -44.00 -8.62 6.52
CA ASP A 428 -44.89 -8.41 5.37
C ASP A 428 -44.36 -9.07 4.07
N GLU A 429 -45.24 -9.73 3.30
CA GLU A 429 -44.86 -10.39 2.03
C GLU A 429 -44.20 -9.44 1.02
N MET A 430 -44.60 -8.17 1.02
CA MET A 430 -43.97 -7.15 0.16
C MET A 430 -42.52 -6.85 0.59
N VAL A 431 -42.21 -6.88 1.89
CA VAL A 431 -40.85 -6.71 2.42
C VAL A 431 -39.99 -7.93 2.07
N LEU A 432 -40.58 -9.13 2.15
CA LEU A 432 -39.94 -10.36 1.66
C LEU A 432 -39.58 -10.28 0.18
N CYS A 433 -40.48 -9.75 -0.65
CA CYS A 433 -40.18 -9.54 -2.07
C CYS A 433 -38.99 -8.59 -2.27
N LEU A 434 -38.92 -7.48 -1.51
CA LEU A 434 -37.76 -6.56 -1.56
C LEU A 434 -36.45 -7.26 -1.18
N HIS A 435 -36.48 -8.12 -0.16
CA HIS A 435 -35.33 -8.93 0.22
C HIS A 435 -34.91 -9.89 -0.91
N GLY A 436 -35.85 -10.43 -1.69
CA GLY A 436 -35.56 -11.31 -2.83
C GLY A 436 -34.94 -10.64 -4.06
N ILE A 437 -34.92 -9.30 -4.16
CA ILE A 437 -34.42 -8.56 -5.34
C ILE A 437 -32.96 -8.91 -5.69
N GLY A 438 -32.16 -9.28 -4.69
CA GLY A 438 -30.72 -9.58 -4.81
C GLY A 438 -30.40 -10.99 -5.31
N GLY A 439 -31.42 -11.86 -5.45
CA GLY A 439 -31.27 -13.24 -5.91
C GLY A 439 -31.24 -14.24 -4.78
#